data_AF-A0A660NGR7-F1
#
_entry.id   AF-A0A660NGR7-F1
#
_cell.length_a   1.000
_cell.length_b   1.000
_cell.length_c   1.000
_cell.angle_alpha   90.00
_cell.angle_beta   90.00
_cell.angle_gamma   90.00
#
_symmetry.space_group_name_H-M   'P 1'
#
loop_
_entity.id
_entity.type
_entity.pdbx_description
1 polymer ?
#
loop_
_entity_poly.entity_id
_entity_poly.type
_entity_poly.pdbx_seq_one_letter_code
_entity_poly.pdbx_strand_id
1 'polypeptide(L)'
;RPAIATQLPTQNGGCTTMLDLGANVDCEPAHLLQFAVMGSALASVLDGKERPTVGLLNIGEELIKGNDVVKEAARLIRETPLNFVGNVEGNDVYGGKSDVVVCDGFVGNVALKTSEGVAQMIGSFLRQELSRNWLTRLGALCAMPALKRFRQRVDHRRYNGACLIGLRGIVLKSHGSADVLAFEAALRRAYDAARNGLLRRIEGAMAAAAAAAPPPAAGAAAEGSTA
;
A
#
# COMPACT_ATOMS: atom_id res chain seq x y z
N ARG A 1 9.45 4.58 11.75
CA ARG A 1 9.32 3.12 11.93
C ARG A 1 9.35 2.43 10.58
N PRO A 2 9.89 1.21 10.45
CA PRO A 2 9.81 0.49 9.18
C PRO A 2 8.36 0.08 8.87
N ALA A 3 8.01 -0.06 7.60
CA ALA A 3 6.68 -0.47 7.14
C ALA A 3 6.76 -1.47 5.99
N ILE A 4 5.76 -2.34 5.87
CA ILE A 4 5.62 -3.25 4.73
C ILE A 4 4.76 -2.57 3.66
N ALA A 5 5.34 -2.37 2.48
CA ALA A 5 4.68 -1.77 1.34
C ALA A 5 4.49 -2.78 0.21
N THR A 6 3.27 -2.87 -0.34
CA THR A 6 2.98 -3.72 -1.51
C THR A 6 2.18 -2.94 -2.55
N GLN A 7 2.49 -3.13 -3.83
CA GLN A 7 1.67 -2.62 -4.92
C GLN A 7 0.46 -3.54 -5.16
N LEU A 8 -0.73 -2.95 -5.20
CA LEU A 8 -1.99 -3.61 -5.51
C LEU A 8 -2.48 -3.18 -6.90
N PRO A 9 -3.08 -4.07 -7.70
CA PRO A 9 -3.63 -3.71 -9.00
C PRO A 9 -4.79 -2.74 -8.87
N THR A 10 -4.94 -1.82 -9.82
CA THR A 10 -6.12 -0.94 -9.90
C THR A 10 -6.96 -1.22 -11.15
N GLN A 11 -8.24 -0.85 -11.09
CA GLN A 11 -9.18 -0.98 -12.22
C GLN A 11 -8.70 -0.25 -13.47
N ASN A 12 -7.95 0.84 -13.29
CA ASN A 12 -7.40 1.66 -14.37
C ASN A 12 -6.17 1.01 -15.06
N GLY A 13 -5.75 -0.18 -14.61
CA GLY A 13 -4.60 -0.91 -15.14
C GLY A 13 -3.25 -0.46 -14.58
N GLY A 14 -3.25 0.44 -13.60
CA GLY A 14 -2.06 0.82 -12.83
C GLY A 14 -1.95 0.04 -11.52
N CYS A 15 -1.17 0.59 -10.59
CA CYS A 15 -1.01 0.05 -9.24
C CYS A 15 -1.21 1.15 -8.19
N THR A 16 -1.63 0.75 -7.00
CA THR A 16 -1.63 1.57 -5.79
C THR A 16 -0.70 0.93 -4.77
N THR A 17 0.23 1.69 -4.22
CA THR A 17 1.14 1.22 -3.16
C THR A 17 0.45 1.34 -1.81
N MET A 18 0.20 0.23 -1.13
CA MET A 18 -0.46 0.21 0.17
C MET A 18 0.55 -0.07 1.30
N LEU A 19 0.45 0.69 2.38
CA LEU A 19 1.27 0.60 3.60
C LEU A 19 0.42 0.95 4.83
N ASP A 20 0.70 0.51 6.03
CA ASP A 20 1.51 -0.65 6.39
C ASP A 20 0.67 -1.94 6.23
N LEU A 21 1.33 -3.07 5.99
CA LEU A 21 0.68 -4.38 5.77
C LEU A 21 1.08 -5.41 6.83
N GLY A 22 1.45 -4.94 8.02
CA GLY A 22 1.62 -5.78 9.21
C GLY A 22 3.00 -5.69 9.89
N ALA A 23 3.83 -4.68 9.60
CA ALA A 23 5.02 -4.44 10.42
C ALA A 23 4.67 -3.82 11.79
N ASN A 24 3.62 -3.01 11.85
CA ASN A 24 3.22 -2.25 13.04
C ASN A 24 1.71 -2.43 13.26
N VAL A 25 1.34 -3.22 14.26
CA VAL A 25 -0.07 -3.43 14.62
C VAL A 25 -0.70 -2.14 15.12
N ASP A 26 -0.02 -1.46 16.07
CA ASP A 26 -0.47 -0.19 16.62
C ASP A 26 0.40 0.96 16.14
N CYS A 27 -0.24 2.01 15.65
CA CYS A 27 0.40 3.19 15.09
C CYS A 27 -0.09 4.47 15.78
N GLU A 28 0.83 5.39 16.02
CA GLU A 28 0.54 6.77 16.41
C GLU A 28 0.39 7.62 15.15
N PRO A 29 -0.25 8.81 15.23
CA PRO A 29 -0.42 9.70 14.08
C PRO A 29 0.89 10.00 13.32
N ALA A 30 1.98 10.21 14.07
CA ALA A 30 3.29 10.45 13.50
C ALA A 30 3.82 9.26 12.68
N HIS A 31 3.47 8.01 13.03
CA HIS A 31 3.85 6.84 12.25
C HIS A 31 3.15 6.84 10.88
N LEU A 32 1.85 7.15 10.84
CA LEU A 32 1.10 7.24 9.59
C LEU A 32 1.63 8.37 8.68
N LEU A 33 2.01 9.51 9.26
CA LEU A 33 2.72 10.56 8.52
C LEU A 33 4.03 10.03 7.90
N GLN A 34 4.86 9.32 8.67
CA GLN A 34 6.10 8.73 8.15
C GLN A 34 5.80 7.75 7.01
N PHE A 35 4.76 6.93 7.14
CA PHE A 35 4.37 6.00 6.08
C PHE A 35 3.89 6.72 4.81
N ALA A 36 3.19 7.85 4.95
CA ALA A 36 2.82 8.71 3.82
C ALA A 36 4.04 9.26 3.07
N VAL A 37 5.03 9.77 3.81
CA VAL A 37 6.28 10.30 3.22
C VAL A 37 7.07 9.19 2.52
N MET A 38 7.30 8.07 3.19
CA MET A 38 8.07 6.96 2.62
C MET A 38 7.33 6.30 1.45
N GLY A 39 6.00 6.13 1.55
CA GLY A 39 5.16 5.59 0.50
C GLY A 39 5.14 6.47 -0.75
N SER A 40 5.06 7.79 -0.58
CA SER A 40 5.16 8.76 -1.68
C SER A 40 6.53 8.67 -2.38
N ALA A 41 7.62 8.61 -1.61
CA ALA A 41 8.96 8.42 -2.17
C ALA A 41 9.07 7.08 -2.92
N LEU A 42 8.52 5.99 -2.37
CA LEU A 42 8.51 4.67 -3.00
C LEU A 42 7.73 4.66 -4.32
N ALA A 43 6.49 5.16 -4.33
CA ALA A 43 5.67 5.24 -5.54
C ALA A 43 6.33 6.12 -6.61
N SER A 44 7.02 7.20 -6.23
CA SER A 44 7.75 8.02 -7.19
C SER A 44 8.87 7.28 -7.92
N VAL A 45 9.47 6.30 -7.24
CA VAL A 45 10.59 5.50 -7.75
C VAL A 45 10.12 4.34 -8.59
N LEU A 46 9.09 3.63 -8.13
CA LEU A 46 8.60 2.43 -8.79
C LEU A 46 7.66 2.74 -9.95
N ASP A 47 6.81 3.76 -9.79
CA ASP A 47 5.77 4.09 -10.77
C ASP A 47 6.17 5.29 -11.66
N GLY A 48 7.34 5.90 -11.41
CA GLY A 48 7.86 7.04 -12.18
C GLY A 48 7.04 8.32 -12.04
N LYS A 49 6.19 8.42 -11.01
CA LYS A 49 5.34 9.58 -10.76
C LYS A 49 6.03 10.55 -9.81
N GLU A 50 6.40 11.74 -10.27
CA GLU A 50 7.12 12.71 -9.41
C GLU A 50 6.33 13.16 -8.18
N ARG A 51 5.01 13.28 -8.29
CA ARG A 51 4.11 13.74 -7.21
C ARG A 51 2.93 12.77 -7.00
N PRO A 52 3.18 11.56 -6.48
CA PRO A 52 2.14 10.54 -6.35
C PRO A 52 1.10 10.98 -5.31
N THR A 53 -0.18 10.72 -5.61
CA THR A 53 -1.29 11.03 -4.71
C THR A 53 -1.27 10.10 -3.49
N VAL A 54 -1.47 10.66 -2.30
CA VAL A 54 -1.48 9.92 -1.04
C VAL A 54 -2.87 10.00 -0.42
N GLY A 55 -3.45 8.84 -0.12
CA GLY A 55 -4.70 8.69 0.60
C GLY A 55 -4.49 8.03 1.96
N LEU A 56 -5.34 8.36 2.93
CA LEU A 56 -5.37 7.73 4.24
C LEU A 56 -6.59 6.81 4.33
N LEU A 57 -6.37 5.51 4.52
CA LEU A 57 -7.45 4.53 4.59
C LEU A 57 -8.36 4.83 5.79
N ASN A 58 -9.66 4.91 5.54
CA ASN A 58 -10.64 5.25 6.56
C ASN A 58 -11.98 4.55 6.29
N ILE A 59 -12.91 4.69 7.23
CA ILE A 59 -14.27 4.14 7.17
C ILE A 59 -15.27 5.05 6.42
N GLY A 60 -14.77 6.13 5.83
CA GLY A 60 -15.56 7.13 5.09
C GLY A 60 -14.65 8.22 4.52
N GLU A 61 -15.06 8.86 3.43
CA GLU A 61 -14.33 9.98 2.82
C GLU A 61 -14.42 11.27 3.67
N GLU A 62 -15.41 11.41 4.55
CA GLU A 62 -15.61 12.63 5.33
C GLU A 62 -14.53 12.86 6.41
N LEU A 63 -14.19 14.13 6.66
CA LEU A 63 -13.13 14.51 7.62
C LEU A 63 -13.39 14.08 9.07
N ILE A 64 -14.66 13.95 9.43
CA ILE A 64 -15.11 13.60 10.78
C ILE A 64 -15.06 12.10 11.07
N LYS A 65 -14.82 11.27 10.04
CA LYS A 65 -14.81 9.80 10.13
C LYS A 65 -13.43 9.28 10.53
N GLY A 66 -13.43 8.12 11.16
CA GLY A 66 -12.23 7.47 11.68
C GLY A 66 -11.99 7.75 13.16
N ASN A 67 -11.03 7.03 13.71
CA ASN A 67 -10.58 7.22 15.08
C ASN A 67 -9.69 8.48 15.20
N ASP A 68 -9.37 8.87 16.42
CA ASP A 68 -8.58 10.09 16.67
C ASP A 68 -7.18 10.02 16.07
N VAL A 69 -6.60 8.82 15.98
CA VAL A 69 -5.29 8.59 15.36
C VAL A 69 -5.32 8.96 13.88
N VAL A 70 -6.32 8.48 13.13
CA VAL A 70 -6.48 8.73 11.69
C VAL A 70 -6.80 10.21 11.43
N LYS A 71 -7.64 10.83 12.27
CA LYS A 71 -7.95 12.27 12.16
C LYS A 71 -6.72 13.14 12.36
N GLU A 72 -5.93 12.85 13.40
CA GLU A 72 -4.71 13.61 13.68
C GLU A 72 -3.64 13.35 12.61
N ALA A 73 -3.51 12.12 12.11
CA ALA A 73 -2.62 11.82 11.00
C ALA A 73 -3.00 12.61 9.74
N ALA A 74 -4.29 12.69 9.41
CA ALA A 74 -4.77 13.48 8.28
C ALA A 74 -4.43 14.98 8.44
N ARG A 75 -4.51 15.51 9.66
CA ARG A 75 -4.08 16.89 9.97
C ARG A 75 -2.58 17.06 9.72
N LEU A 76 -1.75 16.18 10.28
CA LEU A 76 -0.29 16.22 10.12
C LEU A 76 0.15 16.08 8.66
N ILE A 77 -0.48 15.19 7.89
CA ILE A 77 -0.13 14.97 6.47
C ILE A 77 -0.45 16.23 5.64
N ARG A 78 -1.53 16.96 5.94
CA ARG A 78 -1.86 18.23 5.24
C ARG A 78 -0.83 19.33 5.44
N GLU A 79 -0.07 19.29 6.54
CA GLU A 79 0.99 20.26 6.83
C GLU A 79 2.28 19.96 6.05
N THR A 80 2.30 18.89 5.25
CA THR A 80 3.44 18.52 4.42
C THR A 80 3.22 18.86 2.94
N PRO A 81 4.29 18.93 2.12
CA PRO A 81 4.17 19.16 0.67
C PRO A 81 3.65 17.93 -0.12
N LEU A 82 3.22 16.86 0.55
CA LEU A 82 2.68 15.67 -0.09
C LEU A 82 1.39 15.99 -0.85
N ASN A 83 1.16 15.25 -1.94
CA ASN A 83 -0.08 15.35 -2.72
C ASN A 83 -1.20 14.57 -2.01
N PHE A 84 -1.66 15.08 -0.87
CA PHE A 84 -2.64 14.40 -0.02
C PHE A 84 -4.06 14.61 -0.52
N VAL A 85 -4.74 13.54 -0.92
CA VAL A 85 -6.12 13.57 -1.45
C VAL A 85 -7.18 13.38 -0.36
N GLY A 86 -6.77 13.15 0.89
CA GLY A 86 -7.68 12.96 2.02
C GLY A 86 -7.92 11.49 2.37
N ASN A 87 -9.10 11.25 2.95
CA ASN A 87 -9.52 9.91 3.35
C ASN A 87 -9.92 9.09 2.12
N VAL A 88 -9.63 7.80 2.16
CA VAL A 88 -9.90 6.84 1.08
C VAL A 88 -10.55 5.61 1.69
N GLU A 89 -11.60 5.07 1.06
CA GLU A 89 -12.27 3.86 1.55
C GLU A 89 -11.65 2.57 0.98
N GLY A 90 -12.01 1.43 1.56
CA GLY A 90 -11.52 0.12 1.09
C GLY A 90 -11.80 -0.16 -0.40
N ASN A 91 -12.90 0.39 -0.92
CA ASN A 91 -13.32 0.23 -2.32
C ASN A 91 -12.34 0.96 -3.28
N ASP A 92 -11.78 2.07 -2.81
CA ASP A 92 -10.95 2.97 -3.60
C ASP A 92 -9.50 2.51 -3.71
N VAL A 93 -9.07 1.60 -2.82
CA VAL A 93 -7.76 0.92 -2.89
C VAL A 93 -7.56 0.29 -4.27
N TYR A 94 -8.62 -0.29 -4.84
CA TYR A 94 -8.59 -0.89 -6.18
C TYR A 94 -9.14 0.05 -7.26
N GLY A 95 -9.76 1.17 -6.89
CA GLY A 95 -10.31 2.16 -7.81
C GLY A 95 -9.27 3.03 -8.50
N GLY A 96 -8.04 3.10 -7.96
CA GLY A 96 -6.96 3.92 -8.51
C GLY A 96 -7.15 5.42 -8.31
N LYS A 97 -7.91 5.82 -7.27
CA LYS A 97 -8.04 7.22 -6.85
C LYS A 97 -6.75 7.78 -6.25
N SER A 98 -5.94 6.93 -5.62
CA SER A 98 -4.67 7.29 -4.99
C SER A 98 -3.54 6.35 -5.43
N ASP A 99 -2.34 6.91 -5.57
CA ASP A 99 -1.13 6.15 -5.89
C ASP A 99 -0.56 5.45 -4.65
N VAL A 100 -0.78 6.04 -3.47
CA VAL A 100 -0.35 5.54 -2.18
C VAL A 100 -1.52 5.54 -1.21
N VAL A 101 -1.76 4.41 -0.54
CA VAL A 101 -2.75 4.30 0.55
C VAL A 101 -2.03 3.96 1.84
N VAL A 102 -2.27 4.76 2.88
CA VAL A 102 -1.66 4.61 4.21
C VAL A 102 -2.69 4.12 5.22
N CYS A 103 -2.28 3.20 6.10
CA CYS A 103 -3.07 2.64 7.19
C CYS A 103 -2.13 2.05 8.26
N ASP A 104 -2.69 1.71 9.42
CA ASP A 104 -2.00 0.86 10.39
C ASP A 104 -1.87 -0.58 9.85
N GLY A 105 -0.87 -1.31 10.36
CA GLY A 105 -0.55 -2.63 9.86
C GLY A 105 -1.60 -3.69 10.18
N PHE A 106 -2.44 -3.50 11.21
CA PHE A 106 -3.53 -4.42 11.50
C PHE A 106 -4.62 -4.31 10.42
N VAL A 107 -5.15 -3.11 10.22
CA VAL A 107 -6.18 -2.82 9.20
C VAL A 107 -5.65 -3.17 7.81
N GLY A 108 -4.41 -2.77 7.49
CA GLY A 108 -3.83 -3.03 6.18
C GLY A 108 -3.63 -4.52 5.89
N ASN A 109 -3.15 -5.29 6.86
CA ASN A 109 -2.99 -6.74 6.69
C ASN A 109 -4.36 -7.45 6.56
N VAL A 110 -5.37 -7.05 7.34
CA VAL A 110 -6.73 -7.58 7.21
C VAL A 110 -7.32 -7.26 5.84
N ALA A 111 -7.19 -6.01 5.36
CA ALA A 111 -7.67 -5.59 4.05
C ALA A 111 -6.99 -6.38 2.92
N LEU A 112 -5.66 -6.54 2.98
CA LEU A 112 -4.90 -7.31 2.00
C LEU A 112 -5.35 -8.78 1.97
N LYS A 113 -5.39 -9.44 3.13
CA LYS A 113 -5.72 -10.88 3.21
C LYS A 113 -7.16 -11.16 2.81
N THR A 114 -8.09 -10.27 3.16
CA THR A 114 -9.48 -10.36 2.73
C THR A 114 -9.57 -10.26 1.21
N SER A 115 -8.87 -9.31 0.60
CA SER A 115 -8.87 -9.10 -0.84
C SER A 115 -8.24 -10.27 -1.60
N GLU A 116 -7.12 -10.82 -1.10
CA GLU A 116 -6.50 -12.03 -1.64
C GLU A 116 -7.47 -13.22 -1.58
N GLY A 117 -8.17 -13.40 -0.45
CA GLY A 117 -9.15 -14.47 -0.26
C GLY A 117 -10.34 -14.36 -1.23
N VAL A 118 -10.90 -13.16 -1.40
CA VAL A 118 -12.00 -12.91 -2.35
C VAL A 118 -11.54 -13.17 -3.79
N ALA A 119 -10.35 -12.71 -4.18
CA ALA A 119 -9.81 -12.95 -5.51
C ALA A 119 -9.61 -14.45 -5.81
N GLN A 120 -9.10 -15.22 -4.82
CA GLN A 120 -8.95 -16.67 -4.93
C GLN A 120 -10.30 -17.39 -5.03
N MET A 121 -11.30 -16.96 -4.25
CA MET A 121 -12.67 -17.48 -4.30
C MET A 121 -13.29 -17.28 -5.68
N ILE A 122 -13.25 -16.06 -6.22
CA ILE A 122 -13.78 -15.73 -7.55
C ILE A 122 -13.07 -16.56 -8.64
N GLY A 123 -11.74 -16.64 -8.58
CA GLY A 123 -10.96 -17.45 -9.52
C GLY A 123 -11.31 -18.94 -9.48
N SER A 124 -11.63 -19.46 -8.30
CA SER A 124 -12.04 -20.86 -8.10
C SER A 124 -13.43 -21.13 -8.67
N PHE A 125 -14.41 -20.26 -8.38
CA PHE A 125 -15.76 -20.37 -8.94
C PHE A 125 -15.75 -20.29 -10.46
N LEU A 126 -14.98 -19.37 -11.03
CA LEU A 126 -14.86 -19.23 -12.48
C LEU A 126 -14.28 -20.50 -13.12
N ARG A 127 -13.24 -21.09 -12.52
CA ARG A 127 -12.66 -22.35 -13.00
C ARG A 127 -13.67 -23.50 -12.90
N GLN A 128 -14.43 -23.58 -11.82
CA GLN A 128 -15.44 -24.62 -11.61
C GLN A 128 -16.53 -24.57 -12.68
N GLU A 129 -17.16 -23.41 -12.90
CA GLU A 129 -18.25 -23.28 -13.87
C GLU A 129 -17.79 -23.48 -15.33
N LEU A 130 -16.62 -22.94 -15.68
CA LEU A 130 -16.06 -23.10 -17.04
C LEU A 130 -15.59 -24.53 -17.34
N SER A 131 -15.38 -25.36 -16.31
CA SER A 131 -14.95 -26.76 -16.47
C SER A 131 -16.10 -27.77 -16.35
N ARG A 132 -17.31 -27.30 -16.05
CA ARG A 132 -18.46 -28.11 -15.64
C ARG A 132 -18.93 -29.14 -16.67
N ASN A 133 -18.99 -28.78 -17.96
CA ASN A 133 -19.40 -29.69 -19.02
C ASN A 133 -18.74 -29.35 -20.36
N TRP A 134 -18.92 -30.19 -21.38
CA TRP A 134 -18.29 -30.01 -22.69
C TRP A 134 -18.69 -28.69 -23.36
N LEU A 135 -19.92 -28.23 -23.14
CA LEU A 135 -20.42 -26.97 -23.70
C LEU A 135 -19.76 -25.75 -23.04
N THR A 136 -19.65 -25.73 -21.71
CA THR A 136 -18.96 -24.65 -20.98
C THR A 136 -17.46 -24.65 -21.27
N ARG A 137 -16.86 -25.83 -21.47
CA ARG A 137 -15.47 -25.96 -21.93
C ARG A 137 -15.25 -25.39 -23.32
N LEU A 138 -16.17 -25.61 -24.25
CA LEU A 138 -16.11 -25.02 -25.59
C LEU A 138 -16.25 -23.49 -25.52
N GLY A 139 -17.19 -22.99 -24.71
CA GLY A 139 -17.34 -21.56 -24.43
C GLY A 139 -16.08 -20.95 -23.80
N ALA A 140 -15.45 -21.66 -22.86
CA ALA A 140 -14.19 -21.25 -22.25
C ALA A 140 -13.05 -21.16 -23.27
N LEU A 141 -13.03 -22.05 -24.27
CA LEU A 141 -12.02 -22.04 -25.33
C LEU A 141 -12.16 -20.79 -26.21
N CYS A 142 -13.39 -20.40 -26.54
CA CYS A 142 -13.68 -19.13 -27.22
C CYS A 142 -13.30 -17.91 -26.36
N ALA A 143 -13.56 -17.97 -25.05
CA ALA A 143 -13.24 -16.90 -24.10
C ALA A 143 -11.77 -16.92 -23.61
N MET A 144 -10.96 -17.89 -24.05
CA MET A 144 -9.60 -18.13 -23.54
C MET A 144 -8.69 -16.90 -23.60
N PRO A 145 -8.70 -16.06 -24.67
CA PRO A 145 -7.90 -14.84 -24.70
C PRO A 145 -8.30 -13.84 -23.62
N ALA A 146 -9.60 -13.67 -23.38
CA ALA A 146 -10.13 -12.78 -22.35
C ALA A 146 -9.83 -13.31 -20.94
N LEU A 147 -10.02 -14.62 -20.71
CA LEU A 147 -9.69 -15.29 -19.46
C LEU A 147 -8.20 -15.20 -19.11
N LYS A 148 -7.32 -15.33 -20.12
CA LYS A 148 -5.88 -15.17 -19.93
C LYS A 148 -5.51 -13.74 -19.52
N ARG A 149 -6.11 -12.72 -20.16
CA ARG A 149 -5.93 -11.31 -19.80
C ARG A 149 -6.48 -10.99 -18.41
N PHE A 150 -7.66 -11.50 -18.08
CA PHE A 150 -8.25 -11.38 -16.75
C PHE A 150 -7.34 -11.97 -15.69
N ARG A 151 -6.89 -13.22 -15.89
CA ARG A 151 -5.95 -13.88 -14.98
C ARG A 151 -4.70 -13.04 -14.78
N GLN A 152 -4.12 -12.48 -15.85
CA GLN A 152 -2.93 -11.64 -15.76
C GLN A 152 -3.11 -10.34 -14.96
N ARG A 153 -4.33 -9.80 -14.86
CA ARG A 153 -4.63 -8.59 -14.06
C ARG A 153 -4.79 -8.90 -12.57
N VAL A 154 -5.39 -10.05 -12.25
CA VAL A 154 -5.73 -10.45 -10.87
C VAL A 154 -4.64 -11.35 -10.25
N ASP A 155 -3.62 -11.74 -11.01
CA ASP A 155 -2.55 -12.61 -10.54
C ASP A 155 -1.65 -11.92 -9.50
N HIS A 156 -1.88 -12.22 -8.22
CA HIS A 156 -1.10 -11.71 -7.09
C HIS A 156 0.40 -12.01 -7.20
N ARG A 157 0.81 -13.06 -7.94
CA ARG A 157 2.24 -13.42 -8.10
C ARG A 157 3.04 -12.33 -8.77
N ARG A 158 2.42 -11.56 -9.67
CA ARG A 158 3.05 -10.40 -10.33
C ARG A 158 3.33 -9.26 -9.36
N TYR A 159 2.64 -9.26 -8.22
CA TYR A 159 2.74 -8.23 -7.21
C TYR A 159 3.56 -8.66 -5.98
N ASN A 160 4.32 -9.76 -6.08
CA ASN A 160 5.19 -10.27 -5.02
C ASN A 160 6.42 -9.36 -4.80
N GLY A 161 7.06 -9.49 -3.63
CA GLY A 161 8.19 -8.66 -3.22
C GLY A 161 7.70 -7.40 -2.50
N ALA A 162 7.11 -7.58 -1.32
CA ALA A 162 6.72 -6.49 -0.45
C ALA A 162 7.98 -5.77 0.06
N CYS A 163 8.06 -4.45 -0.08
CA CYS A 163 9.21 -3.68 0.33
C CYS A 163 9.11 -3.33 1.82
N LEU A 164 10.12 -3.70 2.61
CA LEU A 164 10.30 -3.21 3.97
C LEU A 164 11.05 -1.88 3.90
N ILE A 165 10.29 -0.79 3.90
CA ILE A 165 10.83 0.58 3.86
C ILE A 165 11.07 1.12 5.26
N GLY A 166 11.95 2.12 5.39
CA GLY A 166 12.33 2.70 6.70
C GLY A 166 13.48 1.97 7.39
N LEU A 167 14.17 1.07 6.69
CA LEU A 167 15.42 0.43 7.10
C LEU A 167 16.62 1.11 6.43
N ARG A 168 17.83 0.86 6.94
CA ARG A 168 19.11 1.36 6.35
C ARG A 168 19.54 0.62 5.07
N GLY A 169 18.62 -0.09 4.43
CA GLY A 169 18.89 -0.94 3.28
C GLY A 169 17.59 -1.33 2.58
N ILE A 170 17.73 -1.80 1.34
CA ILE A 170 16.60 -2.28 0.54
C ILE A 170 16.32 -3.73 0.94
N VAL A 171 15.18 -3.96 1.59
CA VAL A 171 14.74 -5.29 2.00
C VAL A 171 13.40 -5.60 1.33
N LEU A 172 13.34 -6.69 0.58
CA LEU A 172 12.09 -7.17 -0.02
C LEU A 172 11.73 -8.53 0.56
N LYS A 173 10.49 -8.67 1.01
CA LYS A 173 9.91 -9.91 1.49
C LYS A 173 9.14 -10.58 0.35
N SER A 174 9.61 -11.75 -0.06
CA SER A 174 8.85 -12.66 -0.92
C SER A 174 7.94 -13.55 -0.06
N HIS A 175 6.79 -13.95 -0.60
CA HIS A 175 5.94 -14.96 0.04
C HIS A 175 6.69 -16.30 0.12
N GLY A 176 6.52 -17.06 1.21
CA GLY A 176 7.20 -18.35 1.41
C GLY A 176 6.78 -19.43 0.41
N SER A 177 5.61 -19.28 -0.20
CA SER A 177 5.04 -20.15 -1.23
C SER A 177 5.23 -19.60 -2.65
N ALA A 178 6.17 -18.68 -2.85
CA ALA A 178 6.42 -18.06 -4.15
C ALA A 178 6.96 -19.06 -5.18
N ASP A 179 6.33 -19.10 -6.35
CA ASP A 179 6.84 -19.83 -7.51
C ASP A 179 7.92 -19.01 -8.25
N VAL A 180 8.52 -19.60 -9.29
CA VAL A 180 9.59 -18.96 -10.07
C VAL A 180 9.19 -17.58 -10.59
N LEU A 181 7.94 -17.43 -11.06
CA LEU A 181 7.43 -16.16 -11.58
C LEU A 181 7.28 -15.11 -10.47
N ALA A 182 6.74 -15.51 -9.31
CA ALA A 182 6.63 -14.62 -8.16
C ALA A 182 8.01 -14.20 -7.64
N PHE A 183 8.98 -15.11 -7.61
CA PHE A 183 10.34 -14.79 -7.16
C PHE A 183 11.07 -13.88 -8.15
N GLU A 184 10.92 -14.12 -9.46
CA GLU A 184 11.43 -13.22 -10.51
C GLU A 184 10.85 -11.80 -10.37
N ALA A 185 9.55 -11.68 -10.10
CA ALA A 185 8.92 -10.38 -9.87
C ALA A 185 9.52 -9.65 -8.66
N ALA A 186 9.79 -10.37 -7.56
CA ALA A 186 10.45 -9.80 -6.39
C ALA A 186 11.89 -9.33 -6.69
N LEU A 187 12.65 -10.10 -7.48
CA LEU A 187 14.01 -9.72 -7.91
C LEU A 187 14.01 -8.47 -8.81
N ARG A 188 13.08 -8.39 -9.76
CA ARG A 188 12.91 -7.20 -10.62
C ARG A 188 12.65 -5.95 -9.79
N ARG A 189 11.76 -6.04 -8.80
CA ARG A 189 11.49 -4.92 -7.88
C ARG A 189 12.71 -4.52 -7.05
N ALA A 190 13.48 -5.50 -6.56
CA ALA A 190 14.70 -5.21 -5.83
C ALA A 190 15.73 -4.48 -6.71
N TYR A 191 15.86 -4.91 -7.97
CA TYR A 191 16.70 -4.26 -8.96
C TYR A 191 16.24 -2.82 -9.24
N ASP A 192 14.95 -2.60 -9.48
CA ASP A 192 14.41 -1.26 -9.78
C ASP A 192 14.59 -0.31 -8.58
N ALA A 193 14.32 -0.79 -7.36
CA ALA A 193 14.54 -0.04 -6.13
C ALA A 193 16.01 0.38 -5.96
N ALA A 194 16.95 -0.54 -6.24
CA ALA A 194 18.39 -0.27 -6.13
C ALA A 194 18.85 0.71 -7.22
N ARG A 195 18.49 0.44 -8.49
CA ARG A 195 18.87 1.25 -9.65
C ARG A 195 18.41 2.70 -9.54
N ASN A 196 17.21 2.92 -9.02
CA ASN A 196 16.61 4.25 -8.92
C ASN A 196 16.94 4.97 -7.60
N GLY A 197 17.79 4.37 -6.75
CA GLY A 197 18.28 4.98 -5.52
C GLY A 197 17.19 5.19 -4.47
N LEU A 198 16.29 4.22 -4.30
CA LEU A 198 15.14 4.29 -3.39
C LEU A 198 15.54 4.74 -1.99
N LEU A 199 16.59 4.13 -1.42
CA LEU A 199 17.05 4.41 -0.05
C LEU A 199 17.38 5.90 0.13
N ARG A 200 18.21 6.46 -0.78
CA ARG A 200 18.61 7.88 -0.74
C ARG A 200 17.40 8.82 -0.88
N ARG A 201 16.41 8.46 -1.71
CA ARG A 201 15.19 9.26 -1.88
C ARG A 201 14.32 9.24 -0.63
N ILE A 202 14.16 8.08 0.01
CA ILE A 202 13.44 7.97 1.28
C ILE A 202 14.15 8.78 2.36
N GLU A 203 15.47 8.67 2.49
CA GLU A 203 16.27 9.46 3.45
C GLU A 203 16.09 10.97 3.24
N GLY A 204 16.19 11.44 1.99
CA GLY A 204 15.97 12.85 1.66
C GLY A 204 14.54 13.32 1.94
N ALA A 205 13.52 12.52 1.59
CA ALA A 205 12.12 12.86 1.84
C ALA A 205 11.81 12.91 3.35
N MET A 206 12.37 11.98 4.12
CA MET A 206 12.22 11.94 5.58
C MET A 206 12.93 13.13 6.26
N ALA A 207 14.11 13.51 5.80
CA ALA A 207 14.83 14.68 6.31
C ALA A 207 14.06 15.99 6.00
N ALA A 208 13.51 16.12 4.79
CA ALA A 208 12.68 17.26 4.41
C ALA A 208 11.39 17.34 5.25
N ALA A 209 10.72 16.20 5.47
CA ALA A 209 9.54 16.15 6.32
C ALA A 209 9.84 16.49 7.78
N ALA A 210 10.97 16.04 8.33
CA ALA A 210 11.40 16.38 9.68
C ALA A 210 11.74 17.87 9.83
N ALA A 211 12.31 18.51 8.81
CA ALA A 211 12.58 19.94 8.80
C ALA A 211 11.31 20.81 8.67
N ALA A 212 10.27 20.27 8.04
CA ALA A 212 8.98 20.93 7.88
C ALA A 212 8.03 20.73 9.08
N ALA A 213 8.31 19.75 9.95
CA ALA A 213 7.48 19.49 11.12
C ALA A 213 7.66 20.61 12.16
N PRO A 214 6.56 21.14 12.75
CA PRO A 214 6.67 22.04 13.89
C PRO A 214 7.40 21.35 15.05
N PRO A 215 8.13 22.09 15.90
CA PRO A 215 8.80 21.50 17.05
C PRO A 215 7.77 20.76 17.92
N PRO A 216 8.15 19.64 18.56
CA PRO A 216 7.24 18.93 19.45
C PRO A 216 6.71 19.92 20.49
N ALA A 217 5.40 19.93 20.69
CA ALA A 217 4.78 20.73 21.74
C ALA A 217 5.52 20.42 23.05
N ALA A 218 6.21 21.42 23.60
CA ALA A 218 6.93 21.28 24.85
C ALA A 218 5.93 20.73 25.88
N GLY A 219 6.25 19.57 26.44
CA GLY A 219 5.38 18.88 27.38
C GLY A 219 4.92 19.86 28.44
N ALA A 220 3.62 19.87 28.70
CA ALA A 220 3.07 20.48 29.89
C ALA A 220 3.87 19.92 31.07
N ALA A 221 4.76 20.75 31.60
CA ALA A 221 5.46 20.47 32.82
C ALA A 221 4.38 20.17 33.85
N ALA A 222 4.50 18.99 34.47
CA ALA A 222 3.79 18.69 35.69
C ALA A 222 4.18 19.76 36.72
N GLU A 223 3.39 20.83 36.79
CA GLU A 223 3.36 21.67 37.98
C GLU A 223 2.69 20.84 39.08
N GLY A 224 3.54 20.21 39.88
CA GLY A 224 3.16 19.85 41.22
C GLY A 224 2.74 21.10 41.97
N SER A 225 1.54 21.08 42.53
CA SER A 225 1.22 21.89 43.70
C SER A 225 0.68 20.96 44.77
N THR A 226 1.59 20.59 45.67
CA THR A 226 1.34 20.25 47.07
C THR A 226 0.40 21.27 47.72
N ALA A 227 -0.73 20.81 48.25
CA ALA A 227 -1.27 21.10 49.58
C ALA A 227 -2.55 20.29 49.79
#